data_AF-A0AAQ1STK4-F1
#
_entry.id   AF-A0AAQ1STK4-F1
#
_cell.length_a   1.000
_cell.length_b   1.000
_cell.length_c   1.000
_cell.angle_alpha   90.00
_cell.angle_beta   90.00
_cell.angle_gamma   90.00
#
_symmetry.space_group_name_H-M   'P 1'
#
loop_
_entity.id
_entity.type
_entity.pdbx_description
1 polymer ?
#
loop_
_entity_poly.entity_id
_entity_poly.type
_entity_poly.pdbx_seq_one_letter_code
_entity_poly.pdbx_strand_id
1 'polypeptide(L)'
;MFPQGVDQCVITPNDSFSTNVADAMLVASELGMGIGLLPFYTASQAIEQGRLCRLLAPYRLRESALYAIYPSRHYLDAKVRTWIDYLKEQLPALFEGHARVVDDSRYWR
;
A
#
# COMPACT_ATOMS: atom_id res chain seq x y z
N MET A 1 -0.14 16.26 6.48
CA MET A 1 0.57 17.21 7.37
C MET A 1 -0.12 17.13 8.74
N PHE A 2 0.62 16.83 9.81
CA PHE A 2 0.02 16.74 11.14
C PHE A 2 -0.44 18.12 11.61
N PRO A 3 -1.62 18.26 12.26
CA PRO A 3 -2.06 19.53 12.79
C PRO A 3 -1.04 20.08 13.81
N GLN A 4 -0.80 21.39 13.76
CA GLN A 4 0.08 22.08 14.70
C GLN A 4 -0.62 22.17 16.07
N GLY A 5 0.08 21.81 17.16
CA GLY A 5 -0.44 21.91 18.54
C GLY A 5 -0.67 20.59 19.28
N VAL A 6 -0.36 19.44 18.66
CA VAL A 6 -0.33 18.13 19.33
C VAL A 6 1.12 17.78 19.66
N ASP A 7 1.40 17.21 20.82
CA ASP A 7 2.73 16.69 21.16
C ASP A 7 3.22 15.75 20.05
N GLN A 8 4.34 16.12 19.43
CA GLN A 8 4.95 15.35 18.35
C GLN A 8 6.08 14.50 18.93
N CYS A 9 5.97 13.18 18.76
CA CYS A 9 7.06 12.26 19.03
C CYS A 9 7.58 11.72 17.69
N VAL A 10 8.83 12.04 17.37
CA VAL A 10 9.52 11.49 16.20
C VAL A 10 10.19 10.19 16.63
N ILE A 11 9.79 9.08 16.01
CA ILE A 11 10.40 7.77 16.23
C ILE A 11 11.35 7.48 15.08
N THR A 12 12.64 7.37 15.40
CA THR A 12 13.65 6.86 14.46
C THR A 12 13.72 5.35 14.62
N PRO A 13 13.45 4.56 13.57
CA PRO A 13 13.65 3.11 13.62
C PRO A 13 15.14 2.83 13.84
N ASN A 14 15.49 2.13 14.91
CA ASN A 14 16.88 1.77 15.23
C ASN A 14 17.16 0.34 14.70
N ASP A 15 17.26 -0.66 15.58
CA ASP A 15 17.47 -2.08 15.22
C ASP A 15 16.17 -2.76 14.75
N SER A 16 15.50 -2.20 13.74
CA SER A 16 14.29 -2.77 13.14
C SER A 16 14.61 -3.66 11.94
N PHE A 17 13.77 -4.66 11.70
CA PHE A 17 13.78 -5.40 10.45
C PHE A 17 13.57 -4.46 9.26
N SER A 18 14.43 -4.58 8.24
CA SER A 18 14.39 -3.74 7.04
C SER A 18 14.38 -4.61 5.79
N THR A 19 13.51 -4.25 4.84
CA THR A 19 13.37 -4.94 3.57
C THR A 19 12.82 -3.99 2.51
N ASN A 20 13.12 -4.28 1.25
CA ASN A 20 12.54 -3.62 0.08
C ASN A 20 11.43 -4.46 -0.58
N VAL A 21 10.99 -5.56 0.06
CA VAL A 21 9.94 -6.45 -0.44
C VAL A 21 8.70 -6.34 0.43
N ALA A 22 7.58 -5.94 -0.17
CA ALA A 22 6.32 -5.73 0.55
C ALA A 22 5.82 -6.99 1.28
N ASP A 23 5.94 -8.16 0.65
CA ASP A 23 5.48 -9.43 1.24
C ASP A 23 6.33 -9.83 2.46
N ALA A 24 7.63 -9.54 2.44
CA ALA A 24 8.49 -9.77 3.61
C ALA A 24 8.12 -8.82 4.76
N MET A 25 7.81 -7.56 4.45
CA MET A 25 7.32 -6.60 5.45
C MET A 25 5.94 -7.02 6.01
N LEU A 26 5.07 -7.61 5.19
CA LEU A 26 3.77 -8.12 5.60
C LEU A 26 3.95 -9.22 6.65
N VAL A 27 4.75 -10.23 6.33
CA VAL A 27 5.04 -11.35 7.24
C VAL A 27 5.67 -10.85 8.55
N ALA A 28 6.65 -9.94 8.47
CA ALA A 28 7.25 -9.37 9.68
C ALA A 28 6.23 -8.63 10.56
N SER A 29 5.31 -7.88 9.93
CA SER A 29 4.24 -7.18 10.64
C SER A 29 3.26 -8.15 11.29
N GLU A 30 2.86 -9.22 10.60
CA GLU A 30 1.97 -10.26 11.13
C GLU A 30 2.60 -11.06 12.28
N LEU A 31 3.93 -11.20 12.29
CA LEU A 31 4.69 -11.81 13.39
C LEU A 31 4.89 -10.88 14.59
N GLY A 32 4.33 -9.66 14.56
CA GLY A 32 4.40 -8.72 15.68
C GLY A 32 5.75 -8.03 15.83
N MET A 33 6.54 -7.92 14.76
CA MET A 33 7.85 -7.24 14.78
C MET A 33 7.75 -5.70 14.85
N GLY A 34 6.55 -5.15 15.00
CA GLY A 34 6.30 -3.71 15.15
C GLY A 34 5.35 -3.15 14.09
N ILE A 35 5.55 -1.87 13.76
CA ILE A 35 4.74 -1.13 12.79
C ILE A 35 5.42 -1.19 11.42
N GLY A 36 4.71 -1.71 10.41
CA GLY A 36 5.18 -1.78 9.03
C GLY A 36 4.54 -0.75 8.12
N LEU A 37 5.29 -0.29 7.12
CA LEU A 37 4.75 0.48 6.00
C LEU A 37 4.48 -0.46 4.82
N LEU A 38 3.20 -0.63 4.48
CA LEU A 38 2.75 -1.55 3.45
C LEU A 38 1.91 -0.84 2.38
N PRO A 39 2.02 -1.24 1.10
CA PRO A 39 1.02 -0.91 0.11
C PRO A 39 -0.36 -1.45 0.53
N PHE A 40 -1.41 -0.67 0.30
CA PHE A 40 -2.77 -1.03 0.73
C PHE A 40 -3.24 -2.36 0.14
N TYR A 41 -2.87 -2.66 -1.12
CA TYR A 41 -3.26 -3.91 -1.79
C TYR A 41 -2.63 -5.14 -1.12
N THR A 42 -1.38 -5.05 -0.63
CA THR A 42 -0.71 -6.12 0.11
C THR A 42 -1.31 -6.30 1.51
N ALA A 43 -1.64 -5.19 2.20
CA ALA A 43 -2.14 -5.24 3.58
C ALA A 43 -3.62 -5.64 3.70
N SER A 44 -4.43 -5.34 2.67
CA SER A 44 -5.90 -5.47 2.71
C SER A 44 -6.39 -6.83 3.21
N GLN A 45 -5.89 -7.94 2.67
CA GLN A 45 -6.32 -9.29 3.05
C GLN A 45 -5.99 -9.61 4.51
N ALA A 46 -4.79 -9.23 4.98
CA ALA A 46 -4.39 -9.44 6.37
C ALA A 46 -5.22 -8.60 7.34
N ILE A 47 -5.62 -7.39 6.93
CA ILE A 47 -6.52 -6.52 7.69
C ILE A 47 -7.92 -7.13 7.78
N GLU A 48 -8.49 -7.56 6.65
CA GLU A 48 -9.81 -8.22 6.61
C GLU A 48 -9.86 -9.46 7.51
N GLN A 49 -8.76 -10.23 7.54
CA GLN A 49 -8.62 -11.44 8.34
C GLN A 49 -8.24 -11.16 9.81
N GLY A 50 -8.11 -9.89 10.20
CA GLY A 50 -7.81 -9.46 11.56
C GLY A 50 -6.38 -9.78 12.03
N ARG A 51 -5.46 -10.12 11.12
CA ARG A 51 -4.04 -10.33 11.42
C ARG A 51 -3.25 -9.04 11.46
N LEU A 52 -3.69 -8.02 10.73
CA LEU A 52 -3.19 -6.65 10.82
C LEU A 52 -4.31 -5.67 11.16
N CYS A 53 -3.91 -4.51 11.69
CA CYS A 53 -4.81 -3.38 11.88
C CYS A 53 -4.16 -2.12 11.31
N ARG A 54 -4.98 -1.19 10.79
CA ARG A 54 -4.48 0.09 10.30
C ARG A 54 -4.23 1.03 11.46
N LEU A 55 -3.04 1.63 11.48
CA LEU A 55 -2.68 2.67 12.45
C LEU A 55 -2.78 4.06 11.82
N LEU A 56 -2.91 5.08 12.67
CA LEU A 56 -2.92 6.50 12.26
C LEU A 56 -3.97 6.80 11.18
N ALA A 57 -5.16 6.20 11.28
CA ALA A 57 -6.18 6.25 10.24
C ALA A 57 -6.58 7.65 9.71
N PRO A 58 -6.58 8.73 10.53
CA PRO A 58 -6.81 10.09 10.03
C PRO A 58 -5.72 10.60 9.06
N TYR A 59 -4.59 9.91 9.01
CA TYR A 59 -3.44 10.28 8.22
C TYR A 59 -3.25 9.31 7.05
N ARG A 60 -2.82 9.86 5.91
CA ARG A 60 -2.32 9.09 4.77
C ARG A 60 -0.91 9.49 4.45
N LEU A 61 -0.15 8.50 4.03
CA LEU A 61 1.14 8.72 3.40
C LEU A 61 0.93 9.24 1.98
N ARG A 62 2.01 9.77 1.40
CA ARG A 62 1.97 10.30 0.04
C ARG A 62 1.52 9.21 -0.93
N GLU A 63 0.43 9.48 -1.62
CA GLU A 63 -0.10 8.58 -2.64
C GLU A 63 0.92 8.44 -3.77
N SER A 64 1.06 7.21 -4.27
CA SER A 64 1.91 6.89 -5.41
C SER A 64 1.03 6.41 -6.56
N ALA A 65 1.28 6.91 -7.76
CA ALA A 65 0.60 6.44 -8.96
C ALA A 65 1.30 5.19 -9.52
N LEU A 66 0.52 4.34 -10.19
CA LEU A 66 1.03 3.20 -10.94
C LEU A 66 1.28 3.62 -12.39
N TYR A 67 2.45 3.28 -12.91
CA TYR A 67 2.88 3.66 -14.25
C TYR A 67 3.21 2.43 -15.09
N ALA A 68 2.72 2.40 -16.32
CA ALA A 68 3.23 1.51 -17.36
C ALA A 68 4.40 2.22 -18.07
N ILE A 69 5.61 1.69 -17.94
CA ILE A 69 6.82 2.27 -18.54
C ILE A 69 7.28 1.37 -19.69
N TYR A 70 7.46 1.96 -20.86
CA TYR A 70 7.97 1.28 -22.05
C TYR A 70 8.86 2.21 -22.89
N PRO A 71 9.82 1.67 -23.66
CA PRO A 71 10.71 2.50 -24.47
C PRO A 71 9.94 3.33 -25.52
N SER A 72 10.20 4.64 -25.57
CA SER A 72 9.42 5.57 -26.40
C SER A 72 9.61 5.42 -27.92
N ARG A 73 10.68 4.77 -28.35
CA ARG A 73 11.14 4.78 -29.76
C ARG A 73 10.81 3.52 -30.55
N HIS A 74 10.17 2.54 -29.93
CA HIS A 74 9.69 1.35 -30.63
C HIS A 74 8.19 1.49 -30.86
N TYR A 75 7.74 1.15 -32.07
CA TYR A 75 6.32 0.99 -32.34
C TYR A 75 5.77 -0.01 -31.32
N LEU A 76 4.88 0.45 -30.43
CA LEU A 76 4.31 -0.41 -29.41
C LEU A 76 3.42 -1.43 -30.11
N ASP A 77 3.84 -2.70 -30.09
CA ASP A 77 3.10 -3.79 -30.72
C ASP A 77 1.65 -3.84 -30.18
N ALA A 78 0.72 -4.19 -31.05
CA ALA A 78 -0.70 -4.28 -30.74
C ALA A 78 -0.96 -5.13 -29.49
N LYS A 79 -0.22 -6.23 -29.28
CA LYS A 79 -0.37 -7.09 -28.10
C LYS A 79 -0.09 -6.33 -26.80
N VAL A 80 0.98 -5.54 -26.76
CA VAL A 80 1.35 -4.77 -25.57
C VAL A 80 0.35 -3.65 -25.32
N ARG A 81 -0.11 -2.97 -26.39
CA ARG A 81 -1.16 -1.94 -26.28
C ARG A 81 -2.44 -2.51 -25.70
N THR A 82 -2.94 -3.60 -26.28
CA THR A 82 -4.16 -4.28 -25.80
C THR A 82 -4.03 -4.71 -24.34
N TRP A 83 -2.86 -5.21 -23.93
CA TRP A 83 -2.62 -5.56 -22.52
C TRP A 83 -2.62 -4.34 -21.60
N ILE A 84 -1.98 -3.24 -22.00
CA ILE A 84 -2.00 -1.99 -21.22
C ILE A 84 -3.43 -1.45 -21.10
N ASP A 85 -4.21 -1.49 -22.18
CA ASP A 85 -5.60 -1.03 -22.17
C ASP A 85 -6.46 -1.90 -21.24
N TYR A 86 -6.25 -3.22 -21.26
CA TYR A 86 -6.87 -4.13 -20.29
C TYR A 86 -6.48 -3.79 -18.84
N LEU A 87 -5.20 -3.56 -18.55
CA LEU A 87 -4.76 -3.19 -17.21
C LEU A 87 -5.37 -1.87 -16.73
N LYS A 88 -5.50 -0.87 -17.61
CA LYS A 88 -6.14 0.41 -17.30
C LYS A 88 -7.61 0.24 -16.92
N GLU A 89 -8.29 -0.72 -17.52
CA GLU A 89 -9.69 -1.01 -17.21
C GLU A 89 -9.84 -1.77 -15.88
N GLN A 90 -8.99 -2.77 -15.65
CA GLN A 90 -9.17 -3.71 -14.53
C GLN A 90 -8.55 -3.26 -13.20
N LEU A 91 -7.39 -2.58 -13.24
CA LEU A 91 -6.66 -2.21 -12.03
C LEU A 91 -7.41 -1.23 -11.12
N PRO A 92 -8.14 -0.21 -11.63
CA PRO A 92 -8.90 0.71 -10.77
C PRO A 92 -9.91 -0.02 -9.88
N ALA A 93 -10.74 -0.88 -10.47
CA ALA A 93 -11.76 -1.62 -9.73
C ALA A 93 -11.14 -2.57 -8.69
N LEU A 94 -10.03 -3.24 -9.04
CA LEU A 94 -9.28 -4.09 -8.12
C LEU A 94 -8.74 -3.29 -6.93
N PHE A 95 -8.10 -2.14 -7.20
CA PHE A 95 -7.53 -1.29 -6.16
C PHE A 95 -8.59 -0.64 -5.27
N GLU A 96 -9.74 -0.25 -5.83
CA GLU A 96 -10.88 0.22 -5.03
C GLU A 96 -11.39 -0.83 -4.04
N GLY A 97 -11.37 -2.11 -4.43
CA GLY A 97 -11.72 -3.22 -3.54
C GLY A 97 -10.77 -3.28 -2.33
N HIS A 98 -9.46 -3.26 -2.58
CA HIS A 98 -8.47 -3.26 -1.51
C HIS A 98 -8.49 -1.99 -0.65
N ALA A 99 -8.67 -0.81 -1.27
CA ALA A 99 -8.74 0.46 -0.58
C ALA A 99 -9.94 0.52 0.38
N ARG A 100 -11.11 0.02 -0.05
CA ARG A 100 -12.32 -0.07 0.79
C ARG A 100 -12.06 -0.84 2.08
N VAL A 101 -11.32 -1.95 2.03
CA VAL A 101 -10.98 -2.72 3.23
C VAL A 101 -10.10 -1.91 4.18
N VAL A 102 -9.06 -1.25 3.66
CA VAL A 102 -8.12 -0.46 4.47
C VAL A 102 -8.78 0.80 5.06
N ASP A 103 -9.77 1.35 4.37
CA ASP A 103 -10.51 2.55 4.76
C ASP A 103 -11.72 2.29 5.65
N ASP A 104 -12.05 1.02 5.90
CA ASP A 104 -13.17 0.65 6.75
C ASP A 104 -12.78 0.72 8.23
N SER A 105 -13.47 1.60 8.97
CA SER A 105 -13.23 1.83 10.39
C SER A 105 -13.46 0.62 11.27
N ARG A 106 -14.15 -0.43 10.79
CA ARG A 106 -14.31 -1.69 11.52
C ARG A 106 -12.98 -2.39 11.80
N TYR A 107 -11.93 -2.09 11.03
CA TYR A 107 -10.59 -2.67 11.20
C TYR A 107 -9.59 -1.73 11.89
N TRP A 108 -10.04 -0.55 12.34
CA TRP A 108 -9.22 0.42 13.07
C TRP A 108 -9.47 0.16 14.55
N ARG A 109 -8.65 -0.69 15.17
CA ARG A 109 -8.74 -0.98 16.61
C ARG A 109 -8.19 0.16 17.45
#